data_AF-A0A661Y6I0-F1
#
_entry.id   AF-A0A661Y6I0-F1
#
_cell.length_a   1.000
_cell.length_b   1.000
_cell.length_c   1.000
_cell.angle_alpha   90.00
_cell.angle_beta   90.00
_cell.angle_gamma   90.00
#
_symmetry.space_group_name_H-M   'P 1'
#
loop_
_entity.id
_entity.type
_entity.pdbx_description
1 polymer ?
#
loop_
_entity_poly.entity_id
_entity_poly.type
_entity_poly.pdbx_seq_one_letter_code
_entity_poly.pdbx_strand_id
1 'polypeptide(L)'
;MVISIALLGFGASGTLLAIYRRWMLVRIDFLLPFLMISSGLLMTVVIRASRYEFLLFDSYTLFVDRSQFSRLLATYFLFFLPFFFGALAIGLIFVKRVSHIGTYYFSDLLGSGLGGILALFLFWQFSPQEIPSVIAILPIFAGVLIIRKRARPYLISYTILSLSLVIVHLIKPFDLLPSQFKSISYALNLPEAKIDQEISSPYGLVQVVSSPV
;
A
#
# COMPACT_ATOMS: atom_id res chain seq x y z
N MET A 1 5.73 -13.71 1.18
CA MET A 1 4.45 -13.08 1.58
C MET A 1 4.02 -11.98 0.61
N VAL A 2 4.82 -10.91 0.44
CA VAL A 2 4.42 -9.71 -0.33
C VAL A 2 4.05 -10.01 -1.79
N ILE A 3 4.90 -10.73 -2.55
CA ILE A 3 4.62 -11.10 -3.94
C ILE A 3 3.33 -11.91 -4.05
N SER A 4 3.12 -12.87 -3.13
CA SER A 4 1.90 -13.69 -3.11
C SER A 4 0.64 -12.88 -2.90
N ILE A 5 0.67 -11.87 -2.02
CA ILE A 5 -0.47 -10.96 -1.78
C ILE A 5 -0.75 -10.09 -3.00
N ALA A 6 0.29 -9.57 -3.64
CA ALA A 6 0.14 -8.80 -4.88
C ALA A 6 -0.48 -9.67 -5.98
N LEU A 7 0.05 -10.87 -6.21
CA LEU A 7 -0.50 -11.81 -7.21
C LEU A 7 -1.93 -12.24 -6.89
N LEU A 8 -2.28 -12.44 -5.61
CA LEU A 8 -3.67 -12.69 -5.20
C LEU A 8 -4.57 -11.50 -5.57
N GLY A 9 -4.12 -10.27 -5.31
CA GLY A 9 -4.78 -9.02 -5.71
C GLY A 9 -5.10 -8.96 -7.20
N PHE A 10 -4.07 -9.20 -8.02
CA PHE A 10 -4.21 -9.21 -9.48
C PHE A 10 -5.10 -10.36 -9.97
N GLY A 11 -4.95 -11.57 -9.41
CA GLY A 11 -5.76 -12.74 -9.77
C GLY A 11 -7.25 -12.54 -9.45
N ALA A 12 -7.57 -12.09 -8.24
CA ALA A 12 -8.94 -11.82 -7.83
C ALA A 12 -9.58 -10.68 -8.63
N SER A 13 -8.80 -9.64 -8.92
CA SER A 13 -9.22 -8.54 -9.79
C SER A 13 -9.57 -9.03 -11.20
N GLY A 14 -8.71 -9.87 -11.79
CA GLY A 14 -8.97 -10.50 -13.10
C GLY A 14 -10.24 -11.34 -13.11
N THR A 15 -10.47 -12.15 -12.06
CA THR A 15 -11.70 -12.94 -11.90
C THR A 15 -12.94 -12.06 -11.78
N LEU A 16 -12.90 -11.01 -10.94
CA LEU A 16 -14.03 -10.08 -10.81
C LEU A 16 -14.33 -9.38 -12.14
N LEU A 17 -13.28 -8.93 -12.83
CA LEU A 17 -13.40 -8.26 -14.12
C LEU A 17 -13.98 -9.19 -15.19
N ALA A 18 -13.61 -10.48 -15.20
CA ALA A 18 -14.16 -11.46 -16.12
C ALA A 18 -15.67 -11.66 -15.92
N ILE A 19 -16.12 -11.73 -14.66
CA ILE A 19 -17.53 -11.95 -14.31
C ILE A 19 -18.37 -10.69 -14.55
N TYR A 20 -17.91 -9.52 -14.09
CA TYR A 20 -18.70 -8.28 -14.08
C TYR A 20 -18.33 -7.30 -15.20
N ARG A 21 -17.57 -7.75 -16.20
CA ARG A 21 -17.04 -6.92 -17.31
C ARG A 21 -18.02 -5.89 -17.85
N ARG A 22 -19.19 -6.34 -18.31
CA ARG A 22 -20.18 -5.48 -19.00
C ARG A 22 -20.68 -4.38 -18.07
N TRP A 23 -21.00 -4.74 -16.83
CA TRP A 23 -21.47 -3.81 -15.81
C TRP A 23 -20.42 -2.74 -15.46
N MET A 24 -19.15 -3.15 -15.32
CA MET A 24 -18.07 -2.24 -15.00
C MET A 24 -17.76 -1.26 -16.15
N LEU A 25 -17.81 -1.73 -17.40
CA LEU A 25 -17.57 -0.89 -18.57
C LEU A 25 -18.62 0.21 -18.73
N VAL A 26 -19.89 -0.08 -18.45
CA VAL A 26 -20.98 0.92 -18.48
C VAL A 26 -20.74 2.03 -17.44
N ARG A 27 -20.10 1.71 -16.31
CA ARG A 27 -19.86 2.64 -15.19
C ARG A 27 -18.42 3.11 -15.07
N ILE A 28 -17.62 2.89 -16.11
CA ILE A 28 -16.16 3.12 -16.04
C ILE A 28 -15.80 4.56 -15.70
N ASP A 29 -16.62 5.53 -16.09
CA ASP A 29 -16.40 6.95 -15.85
C ASP A 29 -16.38 7.33 -14.36
N PHE A 30 -17.06 6.53 -13.53
CA PHE A 30 -17.00 6.64 -12.08
C PHE A 30 -16.04 5.61 -11.48
N LEU A 31 -16.13 4.35 -11.92
CA LEU A 31 -15.35 3.25 -11.34
C LEU A 31 -13.85 3.44 -11.50
N LEU A 32 -13.37 3.86 -12.68
CA LEU A 32 -11.94 3.98 -12.92
C LEU A 32 -11.25 4.99 -11.97
N PRO A 33 -11.69 6.27 -11.88
CA PRO A 33 -11.11 7.20 -10.91
C PRO A 33 -11.31 6.73 -9.46
N PHE A 34 -12.48 6.18 -9.13
CA PHE A 34 -12.75 5.65 -7.80
C PHE A 34 -11.75 4.56 -7.39
N LEU A 35 -11.48 3.59 -8.27
CA LEU A 35 -10.56 2.49 -8.00
C LEU A 35 -9.11 2.98 -7.84
N MET A 36 -8.69 3.95 -8.66
CA MET A 36 -7.35 4.55 -8.55
C MET A 36 -7.18 5.31 -7.24
N ILE A 37 -8.13 6.18 -6.88
CA ILE A 37 -8.10 6.93 -5.61
C ILE A 37 -8.17 5.95 -4.43
N SER A 38 -9.02 4.91 -4.50
CA SER A 38 -9.13 3.89 -3.46
C SER A 38 -7.83 3.12 -3.28
N SER A 39 -7.12 2.78 -4.37
CA SER A 39 -5.82 2.10 -4.28
C SER A 39 -4.81 2.95 -3.49
N GLY A 40 -4.69 4.24 -3.78
CA GLY A 40 -3.81 5.13 -3.02
C GLY A 40 -4.25 5.33 -1.57
N LEU A 41 -5.55 5.53 -1.33
CA LEU A 41 -6.09 5.59 0.03
C LEU A 41 -5.72 4.35 0.84
N LEU A 42 -5.92 3.17 0.25
CA LEU A 42 -5.64 1.89 0.90
C LEU A 42 -4.14 1.69 1.13
N MET A 43 -3.25 2.14 0.24
CA MET A 43 -1.80 2.11 0.48
C MET A 43 -1.41 2.84 1.78
N THR A 44 -2.11 3.93 2.11
CA THR A 44 -1.91 4.71 3.34
C THR A 44 -2.57 4.03 4.55
N VAL A 45 -3.85 3.68 4.43
CA VAL A 45 -4.66 3.17 5.54
C VAL A 45 -4.20 1.79 6.02
N VAL A 46 -3.76 0.94 5.11
CA VAL A 46 -3.38 -0.45 5.42
C VAL A 46 -2.20 -0.52 6.38
N ILE A 47 -1.21 0.38 6.27
CA ILE A 47 -0.09 0.40 7.23
C ILE A 47 -0.61 0.64 8.64
N ARG A 48 -1.41 1.70 8.83
CA ARG A 48 -1.99 2.03 10.13
C ARG A 48 -2.86 0.90 10.65
N ALA A 49 -3.72 0.35 9.80
CA ALA A 49 -4.61 -0.74 10.18
C ALA A 49 -3.83 -2.00 10.59
N SER A 50 -2.71 -2.31 9.94
CA SER A 50 -1.91 -3.50 10.25
C SER A 50 -1.32 -3.50 11.68
N ARG A 51 -1.34 -2.35 12.36
CA ARG A 51 -0.87 -2.20 13.74
C ARG A 51 -1.92 -2.48 14.81
N TYR A 52 -3.19 -2.66 14.45
CA TYR A 52 -4.18 -3.07 15.44
C TYR A 52 -3.87 -4.49 15.95
N GLU A 53 -4.09 -4.75 17.24
CA GLU A 53 -3.76 -6.03 17.90
C GLU A 53 -4.34 -7.26 17.20
N PHE A 54 -5.53 -7.13 16.60
CA PHE A 54 -6.18 -8.21 15.86
C PHE A 54 -5.53 -8.51 14.49
N LEU A 55 -4.67 -7.62 13.98
CA LEU A 55 -3.93 -7.74 12.71
C LEU A 55 -2.43 -7.90 12.90
N LEU A 56 -1.93 -7.70 14.12
CA LEU A 56 -0.54 -7.95 14.50
C LEU A 56 -0.29 -9.46 14.48
N PHE A 57 0.24 -9.90 13.34
CA PHE A 57 0.67 -11.26 13.06
C PHE A 57 2.12 -11.47 13.48
N ASP A 58 2.38 -12.52 14.23
CA ASP A 58 3.72 -12.98 14.59
C ASP A 58 4.01 -14.33 13.93
N SER A 59 5.06 -14.37 13.10
CA SER A 59 5.45 -15.57 12.38
C SER A 59 6.03 -16.66 13.29
N TYR A 60 6.63 -16.29 14.42
CA TYR A 60 7.26 -17.25 15.34
C TYR A 60 6.25 -18.09 16.11
N THR A 61 5.07 -17.53 16.38
CA THR A 61 4.02 -18.21 17.15
C THR A 61 2.98 -18.90 16.26
N LEU A 62 3.12 -18.86 14.93
CA LEU A 62 2.15 -19.40 13.97
C LEU A 62 1.79 -20.88 14.22
N PHE A 63 2.79 -21.70 14.56
CA PHE A 63 2.61 -23.14 14.78
C PHE A 63 2.19 -23.49 16.22
N VAL A 64 2.22 -22.51 17.13
CA VAL A 64 1.90 -22.69 18.55
C VAL A 64 0.50 -22.14 18.86
N ASP A 65 0.20 -20.95 18.34
CA ASP A 65 -1.07 -20.25 18.54
C ASP A 65 -1.91 -20.27 17.25
N ARG A 66 -2.99 -21.05 17.26
CA ARG A 66 -3.92 -21.17 16.12
C ARG A 66 -4.57 -19.84 15.75
N SER A 67 -4.66 -18.88 16.67
CA SER A 67 -5.21 -17.55 16.37
C SER A 67 -4.32 -16.77 15.38
N GLN A 68 -3.03 -17.09 15.29
CA GLN A 68 -2.13 -16.47 14.32
C GLN A 68 -2.51 -16.78 12.87
N PHE A 69 -3.19 -17.90 12.61
CA PHE A 69 -3.66 -18.21 11.26
C PHE A 69 -4.76 -17.25 10.80
N SER A 70 -5.72 -16.93 11.68
CA SER A 70 -6.76 -15.94 11.35
C SER A 70 -6.19 -14.53 11.25
N ARG A 71 -5.22 -14.17 12.10
CA ARG A 71 -4.48 -12.90 11.99
C ARG A 71 -3.73 -12.81 10.68
N LEU A 72 -3.00 -13.86 10.29
CA LEU A 72 -2.31 -13.95 9.00
C LEU A 72 -3.28 -13.73 7.83
N LEU A 73 -4.43 -14.41 7.84
CA LEU A 73 -5.43 -14.28 6.79
C LEU A 73 -6.02 -12.86 6.75
N ALA A 74 -6.25 -12.24 7.91
CA ALA A 74 -6.72 -10.86 8.01
C ALA A 74 -5.65 -9.86 7.51
N THR A 75 -4.38 -10.05 7.85
CA THR A 75 -3.26 -9.27 7.31
C THR A 75 -3.17 -9.44 5.79
N TYR A 76 -3.28 -10.67 5.28
CA TYR A 76 -3.32 -10.95 3.84
C TYR A 76 -4.47 -10.20 3.15
N PHE A 77 -5.68 -10.28 3.72
CA PHE A 77 -6.84 -9.61 3.18
C PHE A 77 -6.68 -8.09 3.18
N LEU A 78 -6.13 -7.53 4.26
CA LEU A 78 -5.87 -6.11 4.39
C LEU A 78 -4.88 -5.61 3.32
N PHE A 79 -3.71 -6.26 3.22
CA PHE A 79 -2.68 -5.87 2.24
C PHE A 79 -3.05 -6.24 0.80
N PHE A 80 -4.00 -7.15 0.60
CA PHE A 80 -4.55 -7.49 -0.72
C PHE A 80 -5.33 -6.33 -1.35
N LEU A 81 -6.04 -5.52 -0.55
CA LEU A 81 -6.92 -4.47 -1.03
C LEU A 81 -6.22 -3.45 -1.97
N PRO A 82 -5.11 -2.78 -1.60
CA PRO A 82 -4.49 -1.79 -2.49
C PRO A 82 -4.10 -2.36 -3.86
N PHE A 83 -3.61 -3.60 -3.90
CA PHE A 83 -3.26 -4.31 -5.13
C PHE A 83 -4.51 -4.70 -5.94
N PHE A 84 -5.55 -5.20 -5.27
CA PHE A 84 -6.81 -5.55 -5.92
C PHE A 84 -7.42 -4.35 -6.64
N PHE A 85 -7.55 -3.20 -5.95
CA PHE A 85 -8.11 -1.98 -6.53
C PHE A 85 -7.25 -1.42 -7.66
N GLY A 86 -5.92 -1.40 -7.49
CA GLY A 86 -4.99 -0.95 -8.53
C GLY A 86 -5.03 -1.84 -9.77
N ALA A 87 -4.94 -3.16 -9.59
CA ALA A 87 -5.02 -4.13 -10.68
C ALA A 87 -6.37 -4.06 -11.41
N LEU A 88 -7.47 -3.81 -10.70
CA LEU A 88 -8.80 -3.69 -11.29
C LEU A 88 -8.93 -2.44 -12.16
N ALA A 89 -8.33 -1.33 -11.74
CA ALA A 89 -8.25 -0.12 -12.55
C ALA A 89 -7.45 -0.37 -13.86
N ILE A 90 -6.27 -0.99 -13.75
CA ILE A 90 -5.43 -1.33 -14.92
C ILE A 90 -6.17 -2.30 -15.86
N GLY A 91 -6.75 -3.37 -15.30
CA GLY A 91 -7.52 -4.35 -16.06
C GLY A 91 -8.71 -3.71 -16.81
N LEU A 92 -9.43 -2.78 -16.18
CA LEU A 92 -10.51 -2.04 -16.84
C LEU A 92 -10.02 -1.20 -18.02
N ILE A 93 -8.85 -0.57 -17.90
CA ILE A 93 -8.24 0.18 -19.00
C ILE A 93 -7.94 -0.76 -20.17
N PHE A 94 -7.30 -1.90 -19.91
CA PHE A 94 -6.98 -2.89 -20.93
C PHE A 94 -8.23 -3.41 -21.64
N VAL A 95 -9.28 -3.74 -20.87
CA VAL A 95 -10.53 -4.26 -21.43
C VAL A 95 -11.33 -3.21 -22.21
N LYS A 96 -11.25 -1.92 -21.83
CA LYS A 96 -11.88 -0.83 -22.60
C LYS A 96 -11.09 -0.47 -23.86
N ARG A 97 -9.76 -0.59 -23.82
CA ARG A 97 -8.84 -0.15 -24.87
C ARG A 97 -8.10 -1.30 -25.54
N VAL A 98 -8.79 -2.43 -25.73
CA VAL A 98 -8.21 -3.65 -26.32
C VAL A 98 -7.52 -3.40 -27.66
N SER A 99 -8.08 -2.52 -28.50
CA SER A 99 -7.48 -2.16 -29.80
C SER A 99 -6.12 -1.50 -29.71
N HIS A 100 -5.75 -0.92 -28.56
CA HIS A 100 -4.48 -0.23 -28.31
C HIS A 100 -3.76 -0.85 -27.10
N ILE A 101 -4.01 -2.13 -26.81
CA ILE A 101 -3.48 -2.78 -25.61
C ILE A 101 -1.95 -2.71 -25.53
N GLY A 102 -1.24 -2.79 -26.67
CA GLY A 102 0.22 -2.69 -26.71
C GLY A 102 0.74 -1.38 -26.11
N THR A 103 0.12 -0.24 -26.43
CA THR A 103 0.51 1.06 -25.87
C THR A 103 0.25 1.14 -24.37
N TYR A 104 -0.92 0.71 -23.92
CA TYR A 104 -1.26 0.76 -22.49
C TYR A 104 -0.43 -0.23 -21.66
N TYR A 105 -0.14 -1.40 -22.21
CA TYR A 105 0.72 -2.40 -21.59
C TYR A 105 2.17 -1.93 -21.52
N PHE A 106 2.68 -1.31 -22.59
CA PHE A 106 4.00 -0.68 -22.57
C PHE A 106 4.08 0.41 -21.49
N SER A 107 3.08 1.28 -21.38
CA SER A 107 3.02 2.31 -20.33
C SER A 107 2.95 1.73 -18.92
N ASP A 108 2.24 0.63 -18.71
CA ASP A 108 2.15 -0.10 -17.44
C ASP A 108 3.51 -0.69 -17.03
N LEU A 109 4.21 -1.35 -17.97
CA LEU A 109 5.55 -1.89 -17.74
C LEU A 109 6.58 -0.78 -17.50
N LEU A 110 6.55 0.28 -18.31
CA LEU A 110 7.44 1.44 -18.15
C LEU A 110 7.21 2.12 -16.80
N GLY A 111 5.95 2.33 -16.43
CA GLY A 111 5.57 2.89 -15.14
C GLY A 111 6.04 2.03 -13.96
N SER A 112 5.93 0.71 -14.08
CA SER A 112 6.44 -0.23 -13.06
C SER A 112 7.97 -0.18 -12.92
N GLY A 113 8.69 -0.09 -14.04
CA GLY A 113 10.16 0.07 -14.04
C GLY A 113 10.60 1.39 -13.40
N LEU A 114 9.97 2.51 -13.78
CA LEU A 114 10.22 3.82 -13.17
C LEU A 114 9.83 3.84 -11.69
N GLY A 115 8.74 3.17 -11.31
CA GLY A 115 8.32 3.00 -9.93
C GLY A 115 9.36 2.28 -9.08
N GLY A 116 10.04 1.27 -9.63
CA GLY A 116 11.15 0.59 -8.97
C GLY A 116 12.35 1.53 -8.70
N ILE A 117 12.74 2.32 -9.69
CA ILE A 117 13.80 3.33 -9.55
C ILE A 117 13.40 4.40 -8.52
N LEU A 118 12.16 4.88 -8.61
CA LEU A 118 11.61 5.86 -7.66
C LEU A 118 11.62 5.31 -6.24
N ALA A 119 11.25 4.04 -6.03
CA ALA A 119 11.27 3.41 -4.71
C ALA A 119 12.67 3.42 -4.09
N LEU A 120 13.71 3.10 -4.88
CA LEU A 120 15.11 3.18 -4.41
C LEU A 120 15.47 4.59 -3.95
N PHE A 121 15.08 5.62 -4.72
CA PHE A 121 15.30 7.00 -4.33
C PHE A 121 14.56 7.36 -3.03
N LEU A 122 13.29 6.94 -2.90
CA LEU A 122 12.47 7.25 -1.72
C LEU A 122 13.02 6.62 -0.43
N PHE A 123 13.65 5.44 -0.50
CA PHE A 123 14.27 4.80 0.67
C PHE A 123 15.44 5.59 1.29
N TRP A 124 16.06 6.51 0.55
CA TRP A 124 17.06 7.44 1.13
C TRP A 124 16.44 8.65 1.81
N GLN A 125 15.21 9.02 1.45
CA GLN A 125 14.59 10.29 1.87
C GLN A 125 13.53 10.11 2.95
N PHE A 126 12.87 8.96 2.97
CA PHE A 126 11.73 8.68 3.82
C PHE A 126 11.92 7.39 4.60
N SER A 127 11.36 7.34 5.81
CA SER A 127 11.36 6.12 6.59
C SER A 127 10.41 5.08 5.98
N PRO A 128 10.66 3.76 6.17
CA PRO A 128 9.88 2.69 5.52
C PRO A 128 8.35 2.79 5.72
N GLN A 129 7.91 3.38 6.83
CA GLN A 129 6.51 3.60 7.16
C GLN A 129 5.83 4.75 6.42
N GLU A 130 6.59 5.72 5.93
CA GLU A 130 6.08 6.88 5.23
C GLU A 130 5.91 6.59 3.74
N ILE A 131 6.77 5.73 3.18
CA ILE A 131 6.87 5.45 1.74
C ILE A 131 5.51 5.07 1.12
N PRO A 132 4.69 4.17 1.70
CA PRO A 132 3.41 3.83 1.07
C PRO A 132 2.43 5.02 1.01
N SER A 133 2.50 5.95 1.96
CA SER A 133 1.72 7.20 1.94
C SER A 133 2.25 8.19 0.90
N VAL A 134 3.58 8.27 0.72
CA VAL A 134 4.20 9.10 -0.33
C VAL A 134 3.81 8.60 -1.72
N ILE A 135 3.93 7.28 -1.99
CA ILE A 135 3.59 6.71 -3.31
C ILE A 135 2.08 6.70 -3.57
N ALA A 136 1.23 6.72 -2.53
CA ALA A 136 -0.22 6.80 -2.66
C ALA A 136 -0.71 8.04 -3.43
N ILE A 137 0.10 9.11 -3.44
CA ILE A 137 -0.20 10.35 -4.17
C ILE A 137 -0.33 10.08 -5.67
N LEU A 138 0.47 9.16 -6.23
CA LEU A 138 0.49 8.87 -7.67
C LEU A 138 -0.86 8.33 -8.20
N PRO A 139 -1.43 7.23 -7.66
CA PRO A 139 -2.72 6.74 -8.12
C PRO A 139 -3.88 7.69 -7.77
N ILE A 140 -3.81 8.42 -6.65
CA ILE A 140 -4.82 9.46 -6.33
C ILE A 140 -4.80 10.55 -7.40
N PHE A 141 -3.62 11.09 -7.72
CA PHE A 141 -3.46 12.13 -8.73
C PHE A 141 -3.92 11.65 -10.11
N ALA A 142 -3.53 10.44 -10.51
CA ALA A 142 -3.98 9.85 -11.76
C ALA A 142 -5.50 9.68 -11.81
N GLY A 143 -6.12 9.28 -10.69
CA GLY A 143 -7.58 9.21 -10.55
C GLY A 143 -8.25 10.58 -10.71
N VAL A 144 -7.69 11.65 -10.14
CA VAL A 144 -8.20 13.02 -10.28
C VAL A 144 -8.19 13.50 -11.73
N LEU A 145 -7.11 13.23 -12.47
CA LEU A 145 -6.94 13.66 -13.87
C LEU A 145 -8.03 13.13 -14.80
N ILE A 146 -8.63 11.98 -14.46
CA ILE A 146 -9.62 11.31 -15.31
C ILE A 146 -11.07 11.48 -14.83
N ILE A 147 -11.31 12.27 -13.77
CA ILE A 147 -12.66 12.54 -13.25
C ILE A 147 -13.51 13.26 -14.30
N ARG A 148 -14.68 12.69 -14.62
CA ARG A 148 -15.67 13.32 -15.52
C ARG A 148 -16.66 14.21 -14.77
N LYS A 149 -17.18 15.24 -15.47
CA LYS A 149 -18.09 16.26 -14.92
C LYS A 149 -19.24 15.69 -14.08
N ARG A 150 -19.87 14.60 -14.53
CA ARG A 150 -21.02 13.96 -13.85
C ARG A 150 -20.66 13.34 -12.49
N ALA A 151 -19.44 12.83 -12.33
CA ALA A 151 -18.97 12.18 -11.10
C ALA A 151 -18.17 13.13 -10.18
N ARG A 152 -17.93 14.36 -10.64
CA ARG A 152 -17.01 15.32 -10.04
C ARG A 152 -17.27 15.66 -8.57
N PRO A 153 -18.49 16.00 -8.11
CA PRO A 153 -18.68 16.41 -6.71
C PRO A 153 -18.35 15.28 -5.73
N TYR A 154 -18.80 14.05 -6.01
CA TYR A 154 -18.56 12.89 -5.16
C TYR A 154 -17.08 12.49 -5.13
N LEU A 155 -16.43 12.44 -6.30
CA LEU A 155 -15.04 12.01 -6.40
C LEU A 155 -14.05 13.06 -5.90
N ILE A 156 -14.36 14.36 -6.03
CA ILE A 156 -13.53 15.42 -5.42
C ILE A 156 -13.61 15.33 -3.90
N SER A 157 -14.81 15.20 -3.33
CA SER A 157 -14.96 15.03 -1.87
C SER A 157 -14.19 13.80 -1.37
N TYR A 158 -14.30 12.67 -2.07
CA TYR A 158 -13.56 11.45 -1.76
C TYR A 158 -12.04 11.62 -1.93
N THR A 159 -11.58 12.38 -2.93
CA THR A 159 -10.16 12.72 -3.12
C THR A 159 -9.64 13.55 -1.95
N ILE A 160 -10.38 14.59 -1.54
CA ILE A 160 -9.99 15.46 -0.42
C ILE A 160 -9.88 14.63 0.87
N LEU A 161 -10.84 13.74 1.12
CA LEU A 161 -10.77 12.81 2.25
C LEU A 161 -9.56 11.87 2.15
N SER A 162 -9.27 11.37 0.96
CA SER A 162 -8.12 10.46 0.77
C SER A 162 -6.81 11.20 1.02
N LEU A 163 -6.64 12.40 0.45
CA LEU A 163 -5.46 13.23 0.64
C LEU A 163 -5.30 13.71 2.08
N SER A 164 -6.39 14.04 2.78
CA SER A 164 -6.31 14.44 4.19
C SER A 164 -5.77 13.30 5.05
N LEU A 165 -6.14 12.05 4.78
CA LEU A 165 -5.57 10.89 5.46
C LEU A 165 -4.08 10.67 5.12
N VAL A 166 -3.67 10.88 3.87
CA VAL A 166 -2.24 10.86 3.49
C VAL A 166 -1.47 11.91 4.31
N ILE A 167 -1.96 13.15 4.33
CA ILE A 167 -1.31 14.26 5.03
C ILE A 167 -1.23 13.99 6.54
N VAL A 168 -2.32 13.52 7.16
CA VAL A 168 -2.32 13.16 8.58
C VAL A 168 -1.29 12.09 8.89
N HIS A 169 -1.15 11.08 8.02
CA HIS A 169 -0.14 10.04 8.22
C HIS A 169 1.29 10.57 8.05
N LEU A 170 1.55 11.46 7.09
CA LEU A 170 2.88 12.03 6.88
C LEU A 170 3.30 12.99 8.01
N ILE A 171 2.37 13.71 8.63
CA ILE A 171 2.67 14.61 9.76
C ILE A 171 2.86 13.81 11.06
N LYS A 172 2.10 12.72 11.22
CA LYS A 172 2.18 11.83 12.39
C LYS A 172 2.49 10.41 11.90
N PRO A 173 3.73 10.13 11.50
CA PRO A 173 4.14 8.77 11.20
C PRO A 173 3.96 7.90 12.44
N PHE A 174 3.63 6.63 12.25
CA PHE A 174 3.54 5.69 13.36
C PHE A 174 4.93 5.35 13.87
N ASP A 175 5.01 4.68 15.00
CA ASP A 175 6.27 4.09 15.43
C ASP A 175 6.48 2.75 14.71
N LEU A 176 7.69 2.54 14.20
CA LEU A 176 8.14 1.23 13.78
C LEU A 176 8.37 0.37 15.02
N LEU A 177 7.33 -0.31 15.51
CA LEU A 177 7.50 -1.30 16.59
C LEU A 177 8.29 -2.50 16.04
N PRO A 178 9.52 -2.74 16.51
CA PRO A 178 10.26 -3.94 16.15
C PRO A 178 9.60 -5.16 16.79
N SER A 179 9.75 -6.33 16.17
CA SER A 179 9.33 -7.59 16.78
C SER A 179 10.06 -7.80 18.11
N GLN A 180 9.37 -8.33 19.12
CA GLN A 180 9.95 -8.68 20.43
C GLN A 180 11.16 -9.62 20.34
N PHE A 181 11.27 -10.40 19.27
CA PHE A 181 12.36 -11.35 19.06
C PHE A 181 13.60 -10.72 18.40
N LYS A 182 13.58 -9.43 18.05
CA LYS A 182 14.75 -8.74 17.49
C LYS A 182 15.67 -8.23 18.60
N SER A 183 16.99 -8.32 18.39
CA SER A 183 18.03 -7.80 19.29
C SER A 183 17.83 -6.35 19.71
N ILE A 184 17.31 -5.51 18.80
CA ILE A 184 17.01 -4.10 19.09
C ILE A 184 15.97 -3.94 20.20
N SER A 185 14.95 -4.80 20.24
CA SER A 185 13.90 -4.77 21.27
C SER A 185 14.46 -5.13 22.63
N TYR A 186 15.43 -6.04 22.69
CA TYR A 186 16.15 -6.36 23.93
C TYR A 186 17.09 -5.23 24.35
N ALA A 187 17.82 -4.63 23.40
CA ALA A 187 18.73 -3.50 23.69
C ALA A 187 17.97 -2.29 24.24
N LEU A 188 16.78 -1.99 23.70
CA LEU A 188 15.93 -0.88 24.18
C LEU A 188 15.27 -1.14 25.54
N ASN A 189 15.30 -2.38 26.05
CA ASN A 189 14.85 -2.68 27.41
C ASN A 189 15.92 -2.41 28.47
N LEU A 190 17.17 -2.09 28.08
CA LEU A 190 18.22 -1.72 29.04
C LEU A 190 17.90 -0.36 29.68
N PRO A 191 18.33 -0.13 30.93
CA PRO A 191 18.17 1.17 31.59
C PRO A 191 18.71 2.30 30.72
N GLU A 192 17.91 3.36 30.56
CA GLU A 192 18.27 4.58 29.83
C GLU A 192 18.69 4.35 28.36
N ALA A 193 18.35 3.20 27.77
CA ALA A 193 18.66 2.92 26.38
C ALA A 193 17.92 3.87 25.44
N LYS A 194 18.62 4.39 24.45
CA LYS A 194 18.06 5.32 23.46
C LYS A 194 18.62 5.07 22.07
N ILE A 195 17.83 5.39 21.06
CA ILE A 195 18.25 5.39 19.67
C ILE A 195 18.97 6.72 19.42
N ASP A 196 20.29 6.67 19.21
CA ASP A 196 21.09 7.86 18.93
C ASP A 196 21.02 8.27 17.46
N GLN A 197 20.94 7.28 16.57
CA GLN A 197 20.91 7.50 15.13
C GLN A 197 19.97 6.50 14.46
N GLU A 198 19.20 7.00 13.49
CA GLU A 198 18.38 6.22 12.59
C GLU A 198 18.71 6.62 11.15
N ILE A 199 19.15 5.64 10.36
CA ILE A 199 19.62 5.84 8.99
C ILE A 199 18.76 4.98 8.07
N SER A 200 17.97 5.63 7.21
CA SER A 200 17.17 4.98 6.17
C SER A 200 17.96 4.90 4.86
N SER A 201 17.97 3.71 4.26
CA SER A 201 18.58 3.48 2.95
C SER A 201 17.89 2.33 2.19
N PRO A 202 18.14 2.17 0.88
CA PRO A 202 17.69 1.00 0.12
C PRO A 202 18.20 -0.34 0.67
N TYR A 203 19.29 -0.32 1.46
CA TYR A 203 19.85 -1.51 2.10
C TYR A 203 19.11 -1.89 3.40
N GLY A 204 18.25 -1.00 3.90
CA GLY A 204 17.48 -1.18 5.11
C GLY A 204 17.59 0.00 6.07
N LEU A 205 16.82 -0.10 7.16
CA LEU A 205 16.84 0.81 8.29
C LEU A 205 17.93 0.37 9.27
N VAL A 206 18.88 1.25 9.54
CA VAL A 206 19.94 1.03 10.54
C VAL A 206 19.66 1.92 11.75
N GLN A 207 19.60 1.31 12.93
CA GLN A 207 19.40 2.01 14.20
C GLN A 207 20.61 1.76 15.10
N VAL A 208 21.21 2.83 15.60
CA VAL A 208 22.30 2.79 16.58
C VAL A 208 21.73 3.08 17.95
N VAL A 209 21.90 2.14 18.89
CA VAL A 209 21.41 2.24 20.26
C VAL A 209 22.58 2.33 21.21
N SER A 210 22.51 3.27 22.14
CA SER A 210 23.40 3.34 23.30
C SER A 210 22.64 3.06 24.58
N SER A 211 23.37 2.50 25.55
CA SER A 211 22.94 2.36 26.94
C SER A 211 24.18 2.57 27.83
N PRO A 212 24.04 3.17 29.01
CA PRO A 212 25.16 3.40 29.92
C PRO A 212 25.68 2.14 30.63
N VAL A 213 25.05 0.97 30.42
CA VAL A 213 25.34 -0.30 31.10
C VAL A 213 26.05 -1.30 30.18
#